data_AF-A0A2M7KV98-F1
#
_entry.id   AF-A0A2M7KV98-F1
#
_cell.length_a   1.000
_cell.length_b   1.000
_cell.length_c   1.000
_cell.angle_alpha   90.00
_cell.angle_beta   90.00
_cell.angle_gamma   90.00
#
_symmetry.space_group_name_H-M   'P 1'
#
loop_
_entity.id
_entity.type
_entity.pdbx_description
1 polymer ?
#
loop_
_entity_poly.entity_id
_entity_poly.type
_entity_poly.pdbx_seq_one_letter_code
_entity_poly.pdbx_strand_id
1 'polypeptide(L)'
;MVRYPPELIGGADLVLFSNPDAKESVRCHGGLRGSVDGGRTWKYARKLNTASDWFDYSSVAVAGDGTLLVLAKSTATGRGVPGFAKACSMVIFRVSLDSLTNGELRTATRPPT
;
A
#
# COMPACT_ATOMS: atom_id res chain seq x y z
N MET A 1 6.45 4.77 -5.71
CA MET A 1 7.30 4.53 -4.53
C MET A 1 7.37 5.82 -3.74
N VAL A 2 7.27 5.77 -2.42
CA VAL A 2 7.34 6.93 -1.53
C VAL A 2 8.08 6.54 -0.26
N ARG A 3 8.81 7.49 0.32
CA ARG A 3 9.43 7.31 1.64
C ARG A 3 8.45 7.77 2.71
N TYR A 4 8.26 6.96 3.73
CA TYR A 4 7.48 7.30 4.91
C TYR A 4 8.21 8.41 5.69
N PRO A 5 7.53 9.48 6.15
CA PRO A 5 8.19 10.56 6.88
C PRO A 5 8.84 10.05 8.18
N PRO A 6 10.18 10.12 8.32
CA PRO A 6 10.88 9.53 9.47
C PRO A 6 10.46 10.13 10.81
N GLU A 7 10.07 11.41 10.83
CA GLU A 7 9.54 12.11 12.02
C GLU A 7 8.26 11.48 12.57
N LEU A 8 7.50 10.77 11.72
CA LEU A 8 6.28 10.09 12.13
C LEU A 8 6.55 8.66 12.64
N ILE A 9 7.78 8.12 12.53
CA ILE A 9 8.14 6.73 12.93
C ILE A 9 9.44 6.66 13.74
N GLY A 10 9.71 7.68 14.55
CA GLY A 10 10.87 7.68 15.46
C GLY A 10 12.23 7.68 14.73
N GLY A 11 12.29 8.25 13.53
CA GLY A 11 13.52 8.38 12.75
C GLY A 11 13.86 7.20 11.84
N ALA A 12 13.07 6.12 11.83
CA ALA A 12 13.32 4.97 10.96
C ALA A 12 13.18 5.34 9.47
N ASP A 13 14.00 4.72 8.60
CA ASP A 13 13.79 4.80 7.14
C ASP A 13 12.83 3.69 6.72
N LEU A 14 11.73 4.07 6.05
CA LEU A 14 10.77 3.14 5.49
C LEU A 14 10.38 3.58 4.09
N VAL A 15 10.79 2.82 3.09
CA VAL A 15 10.38 3.00 1.69
C VAL A 15 9.18 2.11 1.39
N LEU A 16 8.16 2.70 0.78
CA LEU A 16 6.91 2.06 0.42
C LEU A 16 6.78 1.88 -1.08
N PHE A 17 6.34 0.71 -1.49
CA PHE A 17 6.09 0.36 -2.88
C PHE A 17 4.80 -0.43 -3.01
N SER A 18 4.03 -0.15 -4.06
CA SER A 18 2.81 -0.89 -4.37
C SER A 18 2.82 -1.32 -5.82
N ASN A 19 2.41 -2.56 -6.04
CA ASN A 19 2.33 -3.18 -7.36
C ASN A 19 1.36 -4.38 -7.31
N PRO A 20 0.95 -4.90 -8.49
CA PRO A 20 0.33 -6.21 -8.57
C PRO A 20 1.29 -7.31 -8.06
N ASP A 21 0.77 -8.26 -7.29
CA ASP A 21 1.49 -9.38 -6.67
C ASP A 21 0.97 -10.72 -7.21
N ALA A 22 0.92 -10.82 -8.55
CA ALA A 22 0.57 -12.03 -9.26
C ALA A 22 1.83 -12.75 -9.75
N LYS A 23 1.82 -14.09 -9.72
CA LYS A 23 2.90 -14.92 -10.27
C LYS A 23 2.89 -14.99 -11.80
N GLU A 24 1.71 -14.76 -12.37
CA GLU A 24 1.45 -14.76 -13.81
C GLU A 24 1.47 -13.33 -14.34
N SER A 25 1.53 -13.17 -15.67
CA SER A 25 1.50 -11.87 -16.37
C SER A 25 0.11 -11.20 -16.33
N VAL A 26 -0.51 -11.14 -15.16
CA VAL A 26 -1.83 -10.57 -14.91
C VAL A 26 -1.74 -9.44 -13.88
N ARG A 27 -2.57 -8.41 -14.05
CA ARG A 27 -2.61 -7.24 -13.16
C ARG A 27 -3.63 -7.45 -12.04
N CYS A 28 -3.30 -8.34 -11.12
CA CYS A 28 -4.19 -8.72 -10.02
C CYS A 28 -3.42 -8.70 -8.69
N HIS A 29 -4.14 -8.82 -7.58
CA HIS A 29 -3.56 -9.06 -6.25
C HIS A 29 -2.71 -7.86 -5.79
N GLY A 30 -3.35 -6.75 -5.44
CA GLY A 30 -2.65 -5.57 -4.95
C GLY A 30 -1.78 -5.85 -3.74
N GLY A 31 -0.51 -5.51 -3.84
CA GLY A 31 0.44 -5.54 -2.74
C GLY A 31 0.87 -4.15 -2.30
N LEU A 32 1.13 -3.99 -1.01
CA LEU A 32 1.88 -2.89 -0.43
C LEU A 32 3.10 -3.49 0.30
N ARG A 33 4.29 -3.00 -0.01
CA ARG A 33 5.56 -3.48 0.51
C ARG A 33 6.31 -2.37 1.22
N GLY A 34 7.03 -2.74 2.28
CA GLY A 34 7.88 -1.85 3.07
C GLY A 34 9.32 -2.34 3.11
N SER A 35 10.26 -1.42 2.90
CA SER A 35 11.69 -1.65 2.94
C SER A 35 12.35 -0.72 3.95
N VAL A 36 13.26 -1.26 4.77
CA VAL A 36 14.04 -0.50 5.76
C VAL A 36 15.51 -0.32 5.36
N ASP A 37 15.85 -0.66 4.11
CA ASP A 37 17.22 -0.67 3.59
C ASP A 37 17.36 0.07 2.26
N GLY A 38 16.44 1.00 1.99
CA GLY A 38 16.43 1.84 0.79
C GLY A 38 15.88 1.16 -0.46
N GLY A 39 15.10 0.09 -0.31
CA GLY A 39 14.49 -0.67 -1.41
C GLY A 39 15.32 -1.86 -1.89
N ARG A 40 16.34 -2.30 -1.14
CA ARG A 40 17.13 -3.50 -1.49
C ARG A 40 16.37 -4.78 -1.13
N THR A 41 15.73 -4.81 0.03
CA THR A 41 14.85 -5.90 0.48
C THR A 41 13.50 -5.37 0.92
N TRP A 42 12.48 -6.23 0.87
CA TRP A 42 11.10 -5.91 1.21
C TRP A 42 10.66 -6.72 2.42
N LYS A 43 11.10 -6.29 3.61
CA LYS A 43 10.82 -6.96 4.89
C LYS A 43 9.33 -7.04 5.19
N TYR A 44 8.58 -5.99 4.85
CA TYR A 44 7.15 -5.88 5.16
C TYR A 44 6.31 -6.04 3.91
N ALA A 45 5.16 -6.71 4.03
CA ALA A 45 4.22 -6.90 2.93
C ALA A 45 2.78 -7.01 3.45
N ARG A 46 1.84 -6.39 2.72
CA ARG A 46 0.41 -6.46 2.99
C ARG A 46 -0.36 -6.65 1.68
N LYS A 47 -1.28 -7.61 1.68
CA LYS A 47 -2.27 -7.76 0.60
C LYS A 47 -3.38 -6.73 0.76
N LEU A 48 -3.73 -6.06 -0.33
CA LEU A 48 -4.74 -4.99 -0.36
C LEU A 48 -6.12 -5.50 -0.78
N ASN A 49 -6.17 -6.48 -1.68
CA ASN A 49 -7.37 -7.17 -2.12
C ASN A 49 -7.12 -8.68 -2.28
N THR A 50 -8.10 -9.44 -2.79
CA THR A 50 -7.92 -10.90 -2.88
C THR A 50 -6.97 -11.28 -4.02
N ALA A 51 -6.58 -12.57 -4.07
CA ALA A 51 -6.16 -13.16 -5.34
C ALA A 51 -7.31 -12.94 -6.38
N SER A 52 -7.22 -13.09 -7.69
CA SER A 52 -8.29 -12.77 -8.66
C SER A 52 -8.83 -11.33 -8.73
N ASP A 53 -8.69 -10.48 -7.72
CA ASP A 53 -9.16 -9.08 -7.78
C ASP A 53 -8.19 -8.22 -8.62
N TRP A 54 -8.75 -7.44 -9.53
CA TRP A 54 -7.99 -6.57 -10.42
C TRP A 54 -7.25 -5.48 -9.64
N PHE A 55 -5.97 -5.32 -9.91
CA PHE A 55 -5.12 -4.29 -9.35
C PHE A 55 -4.05 -3.95 -10.38
N ASP A 56 -4.07 -2.72 -10.87
CA ASP A 56 -3.22 -2.27 -11.97
C ASP A 56 -2.32 -1.12 -11.48
N TYR A 57 -2.23 0.00 -12.22
CA TYR A 57 -1.51 1.20 -11.80
C TYR A 57 -1.94 1.64 -10.40
N SER A 58 -0.96 1.99 -9.58
CA SER A 58 -1.20 2.51 -8.25
C SER A 58 -0.30 3.70 -7.92
N SER A 59 -0.76 4.49 -6.95
CA SER A 59 -0.01 5.56 -6.32
C SER A 59 -0.13 5.40 -4.80
N VAL A 60 0.94 5.70 -4.08
CA VAL A 60 1.00 5.57 -2.63
C VAL A 60 1.31 6.94 -2.03
N ALA A 61 0.63 7.28 -0.94
CA ALA A 61 0.88 8.47 -0.15
C ALA A 61 0.78 8.15 1.35
N VAL A 62 1.42 8.99 2.18
CA VAL A 62 1.26 8.95 3.64
C VAL A 62 0.37 10.13 4.03
N ALA A 63 -0.74 9.85 4.71
CA ALA A 63 -1.65 10.85 5.24
C ALA A 63 -1.03 11.56 6.45
N GLY A 64 -1.56 12.73 6.83
CA GLY A 64 -1.05 13.51 7.95
C GLY A 64 -1.13 12.83 9.32
N ASP A 65 -1.94 11.77 9.46
CA ASP A 65 -2.02 10.93 10.65
C ASP A 65 -1.07 9.71 10.62
N GLY A 66 -0.23 9.60 9.58
CA GLY A 66 0.66 8.46 9.36
C GLY A 66 0.02 7.26 8.67
N THR A 67 -1.27 7.32 8.33
CA THR A 67 -1.91 6.21 7.59
C THR A 67 -1.42 6.16 6.15
N LEU A 68 -1.26 4.95 5.61
CA LEU A 68 -0.88 4.71 4.23
C LEU A 68 -2.13 4.71 3.35
N LEU A 69 -2.09 5.49 2.27
CA LEU A 69 -3.14 5.53 1.25
C LEU A 69 -2.59 4.95 -0.05
N VAL A 70 -3.27 3.93 -0.58
CA VAL A 70 -2.94 3.35 -1.89
C VAL A 70 -4.12 3.59 -2.83
N LEU A 71 -3.95 4.52 -3.76
CA LEU A 71 -4.88 4.74 -4.86
C LEU A 71 -4.54 3.73 -5.97
N ALA A 72 -5.49 2.93 -6.43
CA ALA A 72 -5.25 1.93 -7.47
C ALA A 72 -6.37 1.86 -8.51
N LYS A 73 -5.98 1.60 -9.76
CA LYS A 73 -6.91 1.27 -10.84
C LYS A 73 -7.45 -0.14 -10.60
N SER A 74 -8.76 -0.24 -10.43
CA SER A 74 -9.50 -1.45 -10.11
C SER A 74 -10.97 -1.33 -10.56
N THR A 75 -11.85 -2.17 -10.03
CA THR A 75 -13.30 -2.01 -10.13
C THR A 75 -13.81 -1.04 -9.05
N ALA A 76 -15.05 -0.57 -9.14
CA ALA A 76 -15.61 0.39 -8.17
C ALA A 76 -15.62 -0.13 -6.72
N THR A 77 -15.61 -1.46 -6.53
CA THR A 77 -15.60 -2.12 -5.22
C THR A 77 -14.22 -2.61 -4.80
N GLY A 78 -13.21 -2.46 -5.67
CA GLY A 78 -11.87 -3.05 -5.48
C GLY A 78 -11.85 -4.57 -5.65
N ARG A 79 -12.97 -5.18 -6.09
CA ARG A 79 -13.14 -6.63 -6.26
C ARG A 79 -13.52 -7.05 -7.67
N GLY A 80 -13.09 -8.24 -8.07
CA GLY A 80 -13.33 -8.83 -9.38
C GLY A 80 -12.48 -8.24 -10.50
N VAL A 81 -12.79 -8.66 -11.73
CA VAL A 81 -12.12 -8.24 -12.97
C VAL A 81 -13.12 -7.41 -13.78
N PRO A 82 -12.73 -6.28 -14.41
CA PRO A 82 -13.62 -5.56 -15.31
C PRO A 82 -14.06 -6.47 -16.46
N GLY A 83 -15.35 -6.44 -16.78
CA GLY A 83 -15.79 -6.94 -18.08
C GLY A 83 -15.18 -6.09 -19.20
N PHE A 84 -14.83 -6.72 -20.33
CA PHE A 84 -14.12 -6.13 -21.49
C PHE A 84 -14.69 -4.80 -22.05
N ALA A 85 -15.85 -4.32 -21.58
CA ALA A 85 -16.52 -3.12 -22.06
C ALA A 85 -17.00 -2.15 -20.95
N LYS A 86 -16.71 -2.34 -19.65
CA LYS A 86 -17.32 -1.52 -18.58
C LYS A 86 -16.35 -1.00 -17.54
N ALA A 87 -16.17 0.33 -17.58
CA ALA A 87 -15.68 1.25 -16.56
C ALA A 87 -14.59 0.73 -15.61
N CYS A 88 -13.35 1.18 -15.85
CA CYS A 88 -12.32 1.19 -14.82
C CYS A 88 -12.74 2.17 -13.71
N SER A 89 -12.44 1.87 -12.47
CA SER A 89 -12.57 2.79 -11.35
C SER A 89 -11.24 2.95 -10.65
N MET A 90 -11.15 3.96 -9.79
CA MET A 90 -10.05 4.12 -8.86
C MET A 90 -10.57 3.85 -7.46
N VAL A 91 -9.84 3.05 -6.68
CA VAL A 91 -10.15 2.76 -5.27
C VAL A 91 -9.00 3.23 -4.40
N ILE A 92 -9.32 3.59 -3.15
CA ILE A 92 -8.32 3.94 -2.14
C ILE A 92 -8.33 2.86 -1.05
N PHE A 93 -7.22 2.16 -0.90
CA PHE A 93 -6.96 1.32 0.27
C PHE A 93 -6.32 2.17 1.35
N ARG A 94 -6.86 2.10 2.57
CA ARG A 94 -6.29 2.74 3.76
C ARG A 94 -5.68 1.67 4.65
N VAL A 95 -4.38 1.76 4.91
CA VAL A 95 -3.62 0.76 5.68
C VAL A 95 -2.87 1.46 6.81
N SER A 96 -3.05 1.01 8.04
CA SER A 96 -2.25 1.51 9.16
C SER A 96 -0.82 1.01 9.04
N LEU A 97 0.15 1.82 9.50
CA LEU A 97 1.54 1.40 9.58
C LEU A 97 1.69 0.11 10.40
N ASP A 98 1.03 0.05 11.56
CA ASP A 98 1.03 -1.10 12.45
C ASP A 98 0.60 -2.38 11.73
N SER A 99 -0.44 -2.33 10.89
CA SER A 99 -0.91 -3.48 10.11
C SER A 99 0.04 -3.90 8.99
N LEU A 100 0.87 -3.00 8.46
CA LEU A 100 1.89 -3.35 7.46
C LEU A 100 3.12 -3.98 8.13
N THR A 101 3.50 -3.46 9.30
CA THR A 101 4.76 -3.81 9.97
C THR A 101 4.58 -4.77 11.14
N ASN A 102 3.38 -5.34 11.32
CA ASN A 102 3.00 -6.17 12.46
C ASN A 102 3.36 -5.52 13.82
N GLY A 103 3.19 -4.20 13.91
CA GLY A 103 3.47 -3.39 15.09
C GLY A 103 4.94 -3.18 15.46
N GLU A 104 5.90 -3.63 14.62
CA GLU A 104 7.33 -3.35 14.79
C GLU A 104 7.66 -1.86 14.63
N LEU A 105 6.98 -1.18 13.70
CA LEU A 105 7.01 0.26 13.57
C LEU A 105 5.65 0.84 13.97
N ARG A 106 5.67 1.99 14.64
CA ARG A 106 4.47 2.68 15.11
C ARG A 106 4.59 4.16 14.86
N THR A 107 3.44 4.79 14.61
CA THR A 107 3.38 6.24 14.52
C THR A 107 3.84 6.84 15.84
N ALA A 108 4.72 7.84 15.79
CA ALA A 108 5.09 8.61 16.98
C ALA A 108 3.80 9.19 17.59
N THR A 109 3.63 9.04 18.91
CA THR A 109 2.54 9.71 19.61
C THR A 109 2.75 11.20 19.47
N ARG A 110 1.79 11.90 18.85
CA ARG A 110 1.81 13.36 18.81
C ARG A 110 1.89 13.86 20.26
N PRO A 111 2.83 14.76 20.61
CA PRO A 111 2.79 15.35 21.95
C PRO A 111 1.41 16.00 22.16
N PRO A 112 0.84 15.91 23.38
CA PRO A 112 -0.37 16.65 23.69
C PRO A 112 -0.08 18.14 23.46
N THR A 113 -0.99 18.79 22.73
CA THR A 113 -0.99 20.26 22.52
C THR A 113 -1.28 20.98 23.82
#